data_AF-A0A1Q7VF68-F1
#
_entry.id   AF-A0A1Q7VF68-F1
#
_cell.length_a   1.000
_cell.length_b   1.000
_cell.length_c   1.000
_cell.angle_alpha   90.00
_cell.angle_beta   90.00
_cell.angle_gamma   90.00
#
_symmetry.space_group_name_H-M   'P 1'
#
loop_
_entity.id
_entity.type
_entity.pdbx_description
1 polymer ?
#
loop_
_entity_poly.entity_id
_entity_poly.type
_entity_poly.pdbx_seq_one_letter_code
_entity_poly.pdbx_strand_id
1 'polypeptide(L)'
;MPYSDAELTRIYDRTSGYCHICKRKMSFTNYGKFGARGAWEVEHSVPRAKRGTDHGNNLFGAHISCNREKSDLTTRTARSWHGNTRAPLSREKRKEARTTNAVAGGVVGGIVGAVLGPWGVAIGAGIGAKIGHSLKPD
;
A
#
# COMPACT_ATOMS: atom_id res chain seq x y z
N MET A 1 25.29 0.80 -0.55
CA MET A 1 25.31 1.95 0.37
C MET A 1 24.38 1.63 1.53
N PRO A 2 24.78 1.86 2.78
CA PRO A 2 23.85 1.74 3.90
C PRO A 2 22.83 2.90 3.82
N TYR A 3 21.55 2.58 3.91
CA TYR A 3 20.49 3.58 4.07
C TYR A 3 20.37 3.95 5.55
N SER A 4 20.16 5.22 5.84
CA SER A 4 19.79 5.67 7.19
C SER A 4 18.38 5.22 7.57
N ASP A 5 18.09 5.16 8.87
CA ASP A 5 16.73 4.82 9.35
C ASP A 5 15.66 5.79 8.85
N ALA A 6 16.02 7.07 8.68
CA ALA A 6 15.13 8.08 8.10
C ALA A 6 14.84 7.80 6.62
N GLU A 7 15.81 7.34 5.84
CA GLU A 7 15.60 6.90 4.46
C GLU A 7 14.74 5.64 4.40
N LEU A 8 15.03 4.64 5.22
CA LEU A 8 14.25 3.40 5.30
C LEU A 8 12.80 3.70 5.67
N THR A 9 12.57 4.61 6.63
CA THR A 9 11.22 5.05 7.03
C THR A 9 10.50 5.70 5.85
N ARG A 10 11.14 6.64 5.15
CA ARG A 10 10.55 7.31 3.97
C ARG A 10 10.21 6.31 2.85
N ILE A 11 11.12 5.38 2.56
CA ILE A 11 10.92 4.35 1.52
C ILE A 11 9.80 3.39 1.90
N TYR A 12 9.76 2.94 3.15
CA TYR A 12 8.70 2.06 3.66
C TYR A 12 7.32 2.75 3.62
N ASP A 13 7.26 4.02 4.02
CA ASP A 13 6.00 4.77 4.12
C ASP A 13 5.43 5.19 2.77
N ARG A 14 6.27 5.26 1.73
CA ARG A 14 5.86 5.55 0.35
C ARG A 14 4.76 4.62 -0.15
N THR A 15 4.73 3.38 0.33
CA THR A 15 3.71 2.38 0.00
C THR A 15 2.94 1.90 1.23
N SER A 16 2.92 2.71 2.30
CA SER A 16 2.28 2.36 3.58
C SER A 16 2.79 1.03 4.17
N GLY A 17 4.04 0.66 3.89
CA GLY A 17 4.65 -0.59 4.33
C GLY A 17 4.21 -1.83 3.54
N TYR A 18 3.78 -1.67 2.30
CA TYR A 18 3.45 -2.78 1.41
C TYR A 18 4.50 -2.91 0.31
N CYS A 19 4.80 -4.14 -0.09
CA CYS A 19 5.68 -4.38 -1.22
C CYS A 19 5.07 -3.72 -2.47
N HIS A 20 5.84 -2.87 -3.14
CA HIS A 20 5.36 -2.12 -4.30
C HIS A 20 5.14 -3.00 -5.56
N ILE A 21 5.56 -4.27 -5.51
CA ILE A 21 5.40 -5.29 -6.56
C ILE A 21 4.17 -6.16 -6.29
N CYS A 22 4.13 -6.87 -5.15
CA CYS A 22 3.07 -7.84 -4.86
C CYS A 22 1.93 -7.32 -3.97
N LYS A 23 2.02 -6.08 -3.48
CA LYS A 23 1.05 -5.43 -2.56
C LYS A 23 0.77 -6.20 -1.25
N ARG A 24 1.66 -7.10 -0.82
CA ARG A 24 1.58 -7.74 0.50
C ARG A 24 2.34 -6.92 1.55
N LYS A 25 1.96 -7.06 2.82
CA LYS A 25 2.54 -6.28 3.93
C LYS A 25 4.00 -6.69 4.18
N MET A 26 4.85 -5.70 4.41
CA MET A 26 6.24 -5.85 4.86
C MET A 26 6.33 -5.49 6.35
N SER A 27 7.26 -6.13 7.06
CA SER A 27 7.57 -5.76 8.45
C SER A 27 8.74 -4.78 8.45
N PHE A 28 8.53 -3.56 8.95
CA PHE A 28 9.56 -2.52 8.96
C PHE A 28 10.87 -3.02 9.59
N THR A 29 10.77 -3.71 10.73
CA THR A 29 11.90 -4.27 11.49
C THR A 29 12.61 -5.44 10.82
N ASN A 30 12.09 -5.93 9.68
CA ASN A 30 12.67 -7.05 8.92
C ASN A 30 13.38 -6.58 7.64
N TYR A 31 13.83 -5.32 7.61
CA TYR A 31 14.73 -4.84 6.56
C TYR A 31 16.00 -5.70 6.50
N GLY A 32 16.35 -6.23 5.32
CA GLY A 32 17.54 -7.06 5.08
C GLY A 32 17.54 -8.46 5.73
N LYS A 33 16.52 -8.81 6.53
CA LYS A 33 16.44 -10.11 7.23
C LYS A 33 15.92 -11.22 6.32
N PHE A 34 16.76 -11.73 5.41
CA PHE A 34 16.39 -12.79 4.47
C PHE A 34 15.70 -13.99 5.18
N GLY A 35 14.63 -14.50 4.59
CA GLY A 35 13.83 -15.60 5.14
C GLY A 35 12.79 -15.20 6.21
N ALA A 36 12.89 -14.01 6.81
CA ALA A 36 11.89 -13.57 7.78
C ALA A 36 10.55 -13.19 7.11
N ARG A 37 9.44 -13.43 7.82
CA ARG A 37 8.10 -13.04 7.33
C ARG A 37 8.04 -11.53 7.11
N GLY A 38 7.67 -11.11 5.89
CA GLY A 38 7.62 -9.70 5.54
C GLY A 38 8.99 -9.02 5.41
N ALA A 39 10.07 -9.80 5.26
CA ALA A 39 11.40 -9.28 5.00
C ALA A 39 11.45 -8.52 3.68
N TRP A 40 12.16 -7.41 3.69
CA TRP A 40 12.15 -6.48 2.58
C TRP A 40 13.51 -5.79 2.42
N GLU A 41 13.73 -5.24 1.25
CA GLU A 41 14.89 -4.43 0.91
C GLU A 41 14.49 -3.26 0.02
N VAL A 42 15.41 -2.31 -0.15
CA VAL A 42 15.20 -1.19 -1.06
C VAL A 42 15.38 -1.68 -2.49
N GLU A 43 14.39 -1.40 -3.31
CA GLU A 43 14.32 -1.74 -4.73
C GLU A 43 14.29 -0.48 -5.59
N HIS A 44 14.92 -0.57 -6.77
CA HIS A 44 14.89 0.46 -7.80
C HIS A 44 13.82 0.18 -8.85
N SER A 45 12.81 1.04 -8.94
CA SER A 45 11.70 0.85 -9.88
C SER A 45 12.17 0.80 -11.34
N VAL A 46 13.10 1.69 -11.69
CA VAL A 46 13.98 1.56 -12.85
C VAL A 46 15.27 0.93 -12.37
N PRO A 47 15.62 -0.30 -12.79
CA PRO A 47 16.85 -0.97 -12.38
C PRO A 47 18.10 -0.19 -12.75
N ARG A 48 19.19 -0.33 -11.97
CA ARG A 48 20.50 0.29 -12.28
C ARG A 48 21.03 -0.10 -13.66
N ALA A 49 20.85 -1.37 -14.05
CA ALA A 49 21.22 -1.87 -15.39
C ALA A 49 20.52 -1.10 -16.54
N LYS A 50 19.38 -0.45 -16.24
CA LYS A 50 18.59 0.38 -17.14
C LYS A 50 18.68 1.87 -16.79
N ARG A 51 19.84 2.30 -16.25
CA ARG A 51 20.14 3.68 -15.84
C ARG A 51 19.31 4.21 -14.67
N GLY A 52 18.78 3.30 -13.84
CA GLY A 52 18.15 3.65 -12.57
C GLY A 52 19.07 4.39 -11.62
N THR A 53 18.55 5.42 -10.97
CA THR A 53 19.29 6.27 -10.02
C THR A 53 18.89 5.98 -8.57
N ASP A 54 19.69 6.44 -7.61
CA ASP A 54 19.41 6.36 -6.17
C ASP A 54 18.50 7.49 -5.67
N HIS A 55 17.84 8.22 -6.57
CA HIS A 55 16.89 9.26 -6.19
C HIS A 55 15.66 8.63 -5.52
N GLY A 56 15.17 9.27 -4.45
CA GLY A 56 14.04 8.75 -3.66
C GLY A 56 12.76 8.49 -4.45
N ASN A 57 12.57 9.12 -5.61
CA ASN A 57 11.45 8.85 -6.52
C ASN A 57 11.59 7.50 -7.26
N ASN A 58 12.79 6.93 -7.35
CA ASN A 58 13.06 5.61 -7.93
C ASN A 58 13.13 4.50 -6.88
N LEU A 59 13.19 4.83 -5.58
CA LEU A 59 13.33 3.87 -4.50
C LEU A 59 11.98 3.44 -3.89
N PHE A 60 11.79 2.14 -3.73
CA PHE A 60 10.62 1.54 -3.10
C PHE A 60 11.01 0.41 -2.15
N GLY A 61 10.13 0.09 -1.20
CA GLY A 61 10.22 -1.16 -0.46
C GLY A 61 9.66 -2.33 -1.29
N ALA A 62 10.40 -3.43 -1.34
CA ALA A 62 9.93 -4.69 -1.91
C ALA A 62 10.31 -5.86 -1.00
N HIS A 63 9.49 -6.93 -0.98
CA HIS A 63 9.94 -8.19 -0.40
C HIS A 63 11.23 -8.63 -1.08
N ILE A 64 12.16 -9.20 -0.32
CA ILE A 64 13.46 -9.61 -0.86
C ILE A 64 13.29 -10.60 -2.02
N SER A 65 12.34 -11.53 -1.93
CA SER A 65 12.02 -12.44 -3.04
C SER A 65 11.52 -11.71 -4.29
N CYS A 66 10.55 -10.79 -4.14
CA CYS A 66 10.03 -10.01 -5.26
C CYS A 66 11.10 -9.14 -5.92
N ASN A 67 12.00 -8.53 -5.13
CA ASN A 67 13.09 -7.72 -5.68
C ASN A 67 14.07 -8.59 -6.49
N ARG A 68 14.51 -9.71 -5.91
CA ARG A 68 15.46 -10.62 -6.57
C ARG A 68 14.88 -11.28 -7.82
N GLU A 69 13.61 -11.66 -7.78
CA GLU A 69 12.90 -12.20 -8.94
C GLU A 69 12.75 -11.16 -10.05
N LYS A 70 12.45 -9.90 -9.69
CA LYS A 70 12.44 -8.79 -10.66
C LYS A 70 13.80 -8.58 -11.30
N SER A 71 14.89 -8.60 -10.50
CA SER A 71 16.25 -8.32 -10.97
C SER A 71 16.30 -7.01 -11.79
N ASP A 72 16.67 -7.08 -13.06
CA ASP A 72 16.75 -5.97 -14.02
C ASP A 72 15.51 -5.84 -14.93
N LEU A 73 14.47 -6.63 -14.70
CA LEU A 73 13.20 -6.48 -15.40
C LEU A 73 12.49 -5.20 -14.95
N THR A 74 11.52 -4.77 -15.77
CA THR A 74 10.78 -3.55 -15.46
C THR A 74 9.82 -3.79 -14.30
N THR A 75 9.55 -2.74 -13.52
CA THR A 75 8.52 -2.80 -12.46
C THR A 75 7.14 -3.18 -13.01
N ARG A 76 6.82 -2.79 -14.26
CA ARG A 76 5.57 -3.18 -14.92
C ARG A 76 5.47 -4.70 -15.07
N THR A 77 6.54 -5.32 -15.58
CA THR A 77 6.63 -6.78 -15.70
C THR A 77 6.49 -7.45 -14.33
N ALA A 78 7.28 -7.04 -13.35
CA ALA A 78 7.27 -7.65 -12.02
C ALA A 78 5.91 -7.54 -11.31
N ARG A 79 5.22 -6.40 -11.43
CA ARG A 79 3.87 -6.24 -10.88
C ARG A 79 2.85 -7.14 -11.56
N SER A 80 2.98 -7.37 -12.88
CA SER A 80 2.02 -8.20 -13.63
C SER A 80 2.00 -9.66 -13.17
N TRP A 81 3.12 -10.20 -12.68
CA TRP A 81 3.18 -11.54 -12.07
C TRP A 81 2.27 -11.71 -10.84
N HIS A 82 1.88 -10.59 -10.22
CA HIS A 82 0.98 -10.56 -9.07
C HIS A 82 -0.36 -9.88 -9.39
N GLY A 83 -0.69 -9.71 -10.68
CA GLY A 83 -1.94 -9.06 -11.11
C GLY A 83 -2.01 -7.56 -10.79
N ASN A 84 -0.85 -6.91 -10.57
CA ASN A 84 -0.79 -5.50 -10.23
C ASN A 84 -0.34 -4.65 -11.42
N THR A 85 -0.85 -3.42 -11.49
CA THR A 85 -0.45 -2.43 -12.51
C THR A 85 0.26 -1.22 -11.90
N ARG A 86 0.01 -0.94 -10.61
CA ARG A 86 0.51 0.24 -9.87
C ARG A 86 1.01 -0.12 -8.47
N ALA A 87 1.83 0.77 -7.91
CA ALA A 87 2.25 0.70 -6.51
C ALA A 87 1.04 0.91 -5.56
N PRO A 88 1.09 0.37 -4.33
CA PRO A 88 0.18 0.77 -3.25
C PRO A 88 0.21 2.28 -2.99
N LEU A 89 -0.88 2.81 -2.43
CA LEU A 89 -0.96 4.19 -1.98
C LEU A 89 0.02 4.48 -0.84
N SER A 90 0.50 5.73 -0.81
CA SER A 90 1.21 6.29 0.33
C SER A 90 0.29 6.37 1.55
N ARG A 91 0.86 6.54 2.75
CA ARG A 91 0.08 6.60 4.01
C ARG A 91 -1.02 7.65 3.96
N GLU A 92 -0.69 8.82 3.44
CA GLU A 92 -1.59 9.96 3.36
C GLU A 92 -2.74 9.70 2.38
N LYS A 93 -2.42 9.29 1.14
CA LYS A 93 -3.45 8.92 0.14
C LYS A 93 -4.32 7.76 0.58
N ARG A 94 -3.77 6.81 1.33
CA ARG A 94 -4.52 5.70 1.89
C ARG A 94 -5.47 6.14 2.99
N LYS A 95 -5.04 7.07 3.85
CA LYS A 95 -5.90 7.67 4.88
C LYS A 95 -7.06 8.43 4.22
N GLU A 96 -6.75 9.26 3.23
CA GLU A 96 -7.75 9.97 2.42
C GLU A 96 -8.74 9.00 1.78
N ALA A 97 -8.27 7.94 1.09
CA ALA A 97 -9.13 6.95 0.47
C ALA A 97 -10.05 6.25 1.50
N ARG A 98 -9.56 5.94 2.71
CA ARG A 98 -10.38 5.36 3.77
C ARG A 98 -11.43 6.34 4.29
N THR A 99 -11.08 7.62 4.42
CA THR A 99 -12.04 8.66 4.80
C THR A 99 -13.12 8.83 3.74
N THR A 100 -12.75 8.89 2.46
CA THR A 100 -13.69 8.97 1.35
C THR A 100 -14.61 7.75 1.31
N ASN A 101 -14.07 6.54 1.49
CA ASN A 101 -14.87 5.32 1.56
C ASN A 101 -15.80 5.31 2.78
N ALA A 102 -15.36 5.82 3.93
CA ALA A 102 -16.20 5.94 5.13
C ALA A 102 -17.37 6.91 4.90
N VAL A 103 -17.11 8.06 4.28
CA VAL A 103 -18.16 9.03 3.93
C VAL A 103 -19.15 8.40 2.95
N ALA A 104 -18.67 7.81 1.86
CA ALA A 104 -19.53 7.16 0.87
C ALA A 104 -20.36 6.02 1.49
N GLY A 105 -19.71 5.17 2.30
CA GLY A 105 -20.37 4.09 3.03
C GLY A 105 -21.43 4.60 4.01
N GLY A 106 -21.14 5.69 4.72
CA GLY A 106 -22.10 6.33 5.63
C GLY A 106 -23.32 6.89 4.92
N VAL A 107 -23.13 7.53 3.75
CA VAL A 107 -24.25 8.01 2.92
C VAL A 107 -25.12 6.84 2.46
N VAL A 108 -24.52 5.80 1.87
CA VAL A 108 -25.26 4.61 1.41
C VAL A 108 -25.98 3.92 2.58
N GLY A 109 -25.28 3.73 3.70
CA GLY A 109 -25.84 3.10 4.88
C GLY A 109 -27.00 3.90 5.50
N GLY A 110 -26.90 5.23 5.52
CA GLY A 110 -27.98 6.11 6.00
C GLY A 110 -29.22 6.03 5.12
N ILE A 111 -29.06 5.99 3.80
CA ILE A 111 -30.16 5.80 2.84
C ILE A 111 -30.86 4.47 3.07
N VAL A 112 -30.11 3.37 3.20
CA VAL A 112 -30.69 2.04 3.48
C VAL A 112 -31.37 2.01 4.85
N GLY A 113 -30.77 2.64 5.85
CA GLY A 113 -31.31 2.70 7.22
C GLY A 113 -32.60 3.53 7.36
N ALA A 114 -32.88 4.44 6.42
CA ALA A 114 -34.06 5.31 6.46
C ALA A 114 -35.40 4.56 6.51
N VAL A 115 -35.44 3.31 6.05
CA VAL A 115 -36.62 2.42 6.13
C VAL A 115 -37.07 2.19 7.58
N LEU A 116 -36.17 2.35 8.56
CA LEU A 116 -36.44 2.19 9.99
C LEU A 116 -36.59 3.54 10.72
N GLY A 117 -36.82 4.64 9.99
CA GLY A 117 -37.00 5.97 10.56
C GLY A 117 -35.69 6.66 10.95
N PRO A 118 -35.76 7.76 11.74
CA PRO A 118 -34.59 8.62 12.03
C PRO A 118 -33.44 7.89 12.74
N TRP A 119 -33.76 7.00 13.69
CA TRP A 119 -32.76 6.18 14.37
C TRP A 119 -32.13 5.15 13.42
N GLY A 120 -32.91 4.64 12.47
CA GLY A 120 -32.42 3.78 11.39
C GLY A 120 -31.37 4.46 10.53
N VAL A 121 -31.56 5.73 10.17
CA VAL A 121 -30.56 6.53 9.42
C VAL A 121 -29.24 6.61 10.19
N ALA A 122 -29.29 6.95 11.49
CA ALA A 122 -28.09 7.09 12.30
C ALA A 122 -27.31 5.77 12.43
N ILE A 123 -28.01 4.67 12.71
CA ILE A 123 -27.41 3.33 12.81
C ILE A 123 -26.84 2.89 11.47
N GLY A 124 -27.63 3.02 10.40
CA GLY A 124 -27.24 2.66 9.04
C GLY A 124 -26.00 3.42 8.57
N ALA A 125 -25.96 4.73 8.81
CA ALA A 125 -24.80 5.56 8.48
C ALA A 125 -23.55 5.15 9.27
N GLY A 126 -23.69 4.86 10.56
CA GLY A 126 -22.57 4.40 11.40
C GLY A 126 -21.99 3.07 10.92
N ILE A 127 -22.85 2.08 10.63
CA ILE A 127 -22.43 0.77 10.09
C ILE A 127 -21.77 0.95 8.72
N GLY A 128 -22.42 1.69 7.82
CA GLY A 128 -21.92 1.97 6.48
C GLY A 128 -20.55 2.65 6.49
N ALA A 129 -20.35 3.64 7.36
CA ALA A 129 -19.07 4.32 7.50
C ALA A 129 -17.97 3.40 8.04
N LYS A 130 -18.28 2.54 9.02
CA LYS A 130 -17.34 1.55 9.55
C LYS A 130 -16.92 0.55 8.48
N ILE A 131 -17.87 0.03 7.70
CA ILE A 131 -17.60 -0.87 6.58
C ILE A 131 -16.72 -0.16 5.55
N GLY A 132 -17.11 1.05 5.13
CA GLY A 132 -16.35 1.85 4.17
C GLY A 132 -14.90 2.11 4.60
N HIS A 133 -14.68 2.50 5.85
CA HIS A 133 -13.34 2.72 6.41
C HIS A 133 -12.47 1.44 6.43
N SER A 134 -13.09 0.26 6.56
CA SER A 134 -12.38 -1.02 6.64
C SER A 134 -11.91 -1.56 5.28
N LEU A 135 -12.46 -1.03 4.17
CA LEU A 135 -12.09 -1.47 2.82
C LEU A 135 -10.63 -1.14 2.51
N LYS A 136 -9.96 -2.08 1.84
CA LYS A 136 -8.60 -1.88 1.33
C LYS A 136 -8.68 -1.09 0.02
N PRO A 137 -8.04 0.09 -0.09
CA PRO A 137 -8.12 0.91 -1.30
C PRO A 137 -7.15 0.47 -2.43
N ASP A 138 -6.41 -0.62 -2.23
CA ASP A 138 -5.34 -1.12 -3.09
C ASP A 138 -5.45 -2.61 -3.39
#